data_AF-A0A497C915-F1
#
_entry.id   AF-A0A497C915-F1
#
_cell.length_a   1.000
_cell.length_b   1.000
_cell.length_c   1.000
_cell.angle_alpha   90.00
_cell.angle_beta   90.00
_cell.angle_gamma   90.00
#
_symmetry.space_group_name_H-M   'P 1'
#
loop_
_entity.id
_entity.type
_entity.pdbx_description
1 polymer ?
#
loop_
_entity_poly.entity_id
_entity_poly.type
_entity_poly.pdbx_seq_one_letter_code
_entity_poly.pdbx_strand_id
1 'polypeptide(L)'
;MVRINQGAMGLEDLAYIVPHNVNLILIPKCETADEVKQIDARIAEIAHEHGIDAPVYLMPIIESALGVVNAYQIASASENVVALAIGLEDYTADLGAPRTKEGHETFFARSQLVNAARAAGIQPIDSVFSDVSDMDALREVVEESKSLGFDGMGCIHPRQIKVIHEAFAPSETEIEKAKKIVLAFDEAAARGLGVVSLGSKMIDPPVVKRAQRTVHLAINLGKLSKTWKEET
;
A
#
# COMPACT_ATOMS: atom_id res chain seq x y z
N MET A 1 -2.61 8.61 -12.42
CA MET A 1 -3.54 7.51 -12.12
C MET A 1 -4.96 7.94 -12.46
N VAL A 2 -5.84 7.03 -12.86
CA VAL A 2 -7.25 7.33 -13.14
C VAL A 2 -8.12 6.23 -12.53
N ARG A 3 -9.16 6.61 -11.78
CA ARG A 3 -10.19 5.67 -11.34
C ARG A 3 -11.27 5.61 -12.41
N ILE A 4 -11.47 4.45 -13.01
CA ILE A 4 -12.52 4.23 -14.01
C ILE A 4 -13.88 4.06 -13.33
N ASN A 5 -14.95 4.02 -14.12
CA ASN A 5 -16.28 3.64 -13.64
C ASN A 5 -16.35 2.14 -13.32
N GLN A 6 -17.40 1.71 -12.61
CA GLN A 6 -17.65 0.30 -12.31
C GLN A 6 -18.23 -0.45 -13.52
N GLY A 7 -17.90 -1.73 -13.65
CA GLY A 7 -18.50 -2.64 -14.64
C GLY A 7 -18.25 -2.22 -16.09
N ALA A 8 -19.27 -2.36 -16.94
CA ALA A 8 -19.15 -2.14 -18.39
C ALA A 8 -18.69 -0.72 -18.75
N MET A 9 -19.15 0.32 -18.03
CA MET A 9 -18.72 1.70 -18.26
C MET A 9 -17.21 1.87 -18.01
N GLY A 10 -16.65 1.12 -17.05
CA GLY A 10 -15.22 1.13 -16.79
C GLY A 10 -14.38 0.59 -17.95
N LEU A 11 -14.89 -0.40 -18.69
CA LEU A 11 -14.23 -0.93 -19.89
C LEU A 11 -14.27 0.07 -21.05
N GLU A 12 -15.34 0.86 -21.15
CA GLU A 12 -15.46 1.93 -22.14
C GLU A 12 -14.47 3.07 -21.85
N ASP A 13 -14.31 3.44 -20.57
CA ASP A 13 -13.35 4.47 -20.15
C ASP A 13 -11.92 4.17 -20.63
N LEU A 14 -11.51 2.89 -20.66
CA LEU A 14 -10.16 2.48 -21.06
C LEU A 14 -9.77 2.99 -22.44
N ALA A 15 -10.70 2.99 -23.40
CA ALA A 15 -10.46 3.45 -24.77
C ALA A 15 -10.10 4.94 -24.83
N TYR A 16 -10.54 5.74 -23.86
CA TYR A 16 -10.27 7.17 -23.77
C TYR A 16 -9.06 7.50 -22.89
N ILE A 17 -8.53 6.54 -22.15
CA ILE A 17 -7.49 6.78 -21.14
C ILE A 17 -6.17 6.13 -21.54
N VAL A 18 -6.19 4.85 -21.96
CA VAL A 18 -5.00 4.08 -22.30
C VAL A 18 -4.16 4.74 -23.41
N PRO A 19 -4.75 5.28 -24.50
CA PRO A 19 -3.98 5.95 -25.56
C PRO A 19 -3.16 7.16 -25.08
N HIS A 20 -3.47 7.70 -23.90
CA HIS A 20 -2.79 8.87 -23.32
C HIS A 20 -1.70 8.50 -22.30
N ASN A 21 -1.16 7.28 -22.37
CA ASN A 21 -0.05 6.81 -21.51
C ASN A 21 -0.38 6.91 -20.02
N VAL A 22 -1.59 6.51 -19.64
CA VAL A 22 -1.97 6.40 -18.23
C VAL A 22 -1.03 5.41 -17.52
N ASN A 23 -0.50 5.80 -16.37
CA ASN A 23 0.45 4.94 -15.66
C ASN A 23 -0.23 3.92 -14.73
N LEU A 24 -1.40 4.27 -14.18
CA LEU A 24 -2.11 3.41 -13.23
C LEU A 24 -3.63 3.61 -13.31
N ILE A 25 -4.37 2.50 -13.31
CA ILE A 25 -5.83 2.46 -13.30
C ILE A 25 -6.33 1.89 -11.97
N LEU A 26 -7.28 2.60 -11.34
CA LEU A 26 -7.97 2.10 -10.16
C LEU A 26 -9.28 1.44 -10.58
N ILE A 27 -9.50 0.22 -10.10
CA ILE A 27 -10.69 -0.59 -10.41
C ILE A 27 -11.63 -0.51 -9.20
N PRO A 28 -12.66 0.35 -9.20
CA PRO A 28 -13.58 0.48 -8.08
C PRO A 28 -14.41 -0.79 -7.86
N LYS A 29 -14.79 -1.05 -6.61
CA LYS A 29 -15.66 -2.14 -6.16
C LYS A 29 -15.31 -3.48 -6.82
N CYS A 30 -14.03 -3.82 -6.80
CA CYS A 30 -13.55 -5.05 -7.41
C CYS A 30 -13.83 -6.24 -6.48
N GLU A 31 -14.53 -7.25 -7.00
CA GLU A 31 -14.98 -8.41 -6.20
C GLU A 31 -14.35 -9.72 -6.65
N THR A 32 -13.83 -9.79 -7.87
CA THR A 32 -13.31 -11.03 -8.46
C THR A 32 -11.98 -10.83 -9.20
N ALA A 33 -11.17 -11.89 -9.24
CA ALA A 33 -9.94 -11.90 -10.03
C ALA A 33 -10.20 -11.77 -11.54
N ASP A 34 -11.37 -12.23 -12.00
CA ASP A 34 -11.70 -12.22 -13.43
C ASP A 34 -12.04 -10.81 -13.92
N GLU A 35 -12.63 -9.95 -13.09
CA GLU A 35 -12.76 -8.51 -13.41
C GLU A 35 -11.40 -7.86 -13.68
N VAL A 36 -10.40 -8.14 -12.82
CA VAL A 36 -9.04 -7.63 -13.00
C VAL A 36 -8.44 -8.12 -14.32
N LYS A 37 -8.56 -9.41 -14.62
CA LYS A 37 -8.03 -10.00 -15.87
C LYS A 37 -8.71 -9.44 -17.11
N GLN A 38 -10.02 -9.21 -17.07
CA GLN A 38 -10.75 -8.60 -18.18
C GLN A 38 -10.28 -7.18 -18.46
N ILE A 39 -10.09 -6.39 -17.41
CA ILE A 39 -9.56 -5.02 -17.53
C ILE A 39 -8.12 -5.04 -18.06
N ASP A 40 -7.26 -5.90 -17.53
CA ASP A 40 -5.87 -6.03 -17.97
C ASP A 40 -5.75 -6.46 -19.44
N ALA A 41 -6.55 -7.45 -19.85
CA ALA A 41 -6.62 -7.88 -21.25
C ALA A 41 -7.09 -6.74 -22.17
N ARG A 42 -8.13 -6.01 -21.77
CA ARG A 42 -8.63 -4.87 -22.56
C ARG A 42 -7.61 -3.75 -22.70
N ILE A 43 -6.85 -3.48 -21.64
CA ILE A 43 -5.73 -2.53 -21.69
C ILE A 43 -4.66 -3.01 -22.68
N ALA A 44 -4.28 -4.28 -22.63
CA ALA A 44 -3.28 -4.84 -23.54
C ALA A 44 -3.71 -4.76 -25.02
N GLU A 45 -4.99 -5.01 -25.31
CA GLU A 45 -5.57 -4.81 -26.65
C GLU A 45 -5.43 -3.36 -27.13
N ILE A 46 -5.88 -2.39 -26.32
CA ILE A 46 -5.84 -0.97 -26.69
C ILE A 46 -4.39 -0.49 -26.84
N ALA A 47 -3.50 -0.91 -25.93
CA ALA A 47 -2.10 -0.56 -25.99
C ALA A 47 -1.44 -1.08 -27.28
N HIS A 48 -1.73 -2.33 -27.67
CA HIS A 48 -1.27 -2.90 -28.93
C HIS A 48 -1.82 -2.14 -30.15
N GLU A 49 -3.11 -1.78 -30.18
CA GLU A 49 -3.73 -0.99 -31.25
C GLU A 49 -3.08 0.39 -31.44
N HIS A 50 -2.57 0.99 -30.37
CA HIS A 50 -1.96 2.32 -30.37
C HIS A 50 -0.42 2.31 -30.36
N GLY A 51 0.21 1.13 -30.41
CA GLY A 51 1.67 0.99 -30.38
C GLY A 51 2.30 1.48 -29.07
N ILE A 52 1.65 1.22 -27.94
CA ILE A 52 2.10 1.61 -26.60
C ILE A 52 2.79 0.42 -25.92
N ASP A 53 4.08 0.55 -25.65
CA ASP A 53 4.89 -0.49 -24.99
C ASP A 53 4.97 -0.33 -23.45
N ALA A 54 4.56 0.83 -22.93
CA ALA A 54 4.63 1.11 -21.50
C ALA A 54 3.56 0.32 -20.72
N PRO A 55 3.90 -0.32 -19.58
CA PRO A 55 2.91 -1.02 -18.76
C PRO A 55 1.93 -0.03 -18.11
N VAL A 56 0.68 -0.46 -18.01
CA VAL A 56 -0.34 0.22 -17.23
C VAL A 56 -0.59 -0.60 -15.96
N TYR A 57 -0.30 -0.01 -14.81
CA TYR A 57 -0.48 -0.69 -13.53
C TYR A 57 -1.93 -0.66 -13.05
N LEU A 58 -2.30 -1.61 -12.20
CA LEU A 58 -3.64 -1.76 -11.65
C LEU A 58 -3.64 -1.61 -10.13
N MET A 59 -4.68 -0.96 -9.63
CA MET A 59 -4.98 -0.84 -8.20
C MET A 59 -6.47 -1.12 -7.95
N PRO A 60 -6.87 -2.39 -7.75
CA PRO A 60 -8.22 -2.71 -7.33
C PRO A 60 -8.56 -2.06 -5.99
N ILE A 61 -9.77 -1.50 -5.90
CA ILE A 61 -10.35 -0.98 -4.66
C ILE A 61 -11.33 -2.00 -4.12
N ILE A 62 -11.05 -2.47 -2.91
CA ILE A 62 -11.87 -3.43 -2.17
C ILE A 62 -12.93 -2.66 -1.37
N GLU A 63 -14.19 -2.81 -1.76
CA GLU A 63 -15.31 -1.97 -1.27
C GLU A 63 -16.55 -2.81 -0.90
N SER A 64 -16.42 -4.13 -0.78
CA SER A 64 -17.51 -5.04 -0.42
C SER A 64 -17.02 -6.23 0.41
N ALA A 65 -17.93 -6.91 1.10
CA ALA A 65 -17.62 -8.12 1.85
C ALA A 65 -17.05 -9.22 0.94
N LEU A 66 -17.57 -9.36 -0.28
CA LEU A 66 -17.05 -10.31 -1.26
C LEU A 66 -15.62 -9.97 -1.70
N GLY A 67 -15.35 -8.69 -1.99
CA GLY A 67 -14.01 -8.22 -2.32
C GLY A 67 -13.00 -8.48 -1.18
N VAL A 68 -13.40 -8.31 0.08
CA VAL A 68 -12.56 -8.63 1.24
C VAL A 68 -12.22 -10.12 1.30
N VAL A 69 -13.22 -10.99 1.10
CA VAL A 69 -13.02 -12.45 1.10
C VAL A 69 -12.09 -12.88 -0.05
N ASN A 70 -12.21 -12.24 -1.21
CA ASN A 70 -11.43 -12.54 -2.41
C ASN A 70 -10.14 -11.72 -2.56
N ALA A 71 -9.75 -10.94 -1.54
CA ALA A 71 -8.71 -9.92 -1.67
C ALA A 71 -7.39 -10.48 -2.21
N TYR A 72 -6.98 -11.70 -1.81
CA TYR A 72 -5.74 -12.30 -2.29
C TYR A 72 -5.83 -12.74 -3.77
N GLN A 73 -6.96 -13.32 -4.16
CA GLN A 73 -7.22 -13.72 -5.54
C GLN A 73 -7.24 -12.50 -6.46
N ILE A 74 -7.83 -11.39 -6.01
CA ILE A 74 -7.82 -10.10 -6.72
C ILE A 74 -6.38 -9.56 -6.82
N ALA A 75 -5.65 -9.55 -5.69
CA ALA A 75 -4.27 -9.05 -5.63
C ALA A 75 -3.30 -9.80 -6.55
N SER A 76 -3.53 -11.10 -6.77
CA SER A 76 -2.67 -11.98 -7.56
C SER A 76 -3.19 -12.23 -8.98
N ALA A 77 -4.23 -11.53 -9.40
CA ALA A 77 -4.92 -11.78 -10.67
C ALA A 77 -4.10 -11.41 -11.91
N SER A 78 -3.14 -10.48 -11.78
CA SER A 78 -2.25 -10.03 -12.86
C SER A 78 -0.94 -9.49 -12.28
N GLU A 79 0.16 -9.62 -13.04
CA GLU A 79 1.46 -9.01 -12.71
C GLU A 79 1.42 -7.47 -12.74
N ASN A 80 0.43 -6.88 -13.41
CA ASN A 80 0.23 -5.43 -13.45
C ASN A 80 -0.44 -4.88 -12.18
N VAL A 81 -0.98 -5.74 -11.31
CA VAL A 81 -1.50 -5.30 -10.00
C VAL A 81 -0.32 -4.92 -9.11
N VAL A 82 -0.23 -3.64 -8.75
CA VAL A 82 0.88 -3.11 -7.92
C VAL A 82 0.43 -2.68 -6.54
N ALA A 83 -0.88 -2.58 -6.32
CA ALA A 83 -1.46 -2.18 -5.05
C ALA A 83 -2.91 -2.67 -4.89
N LEU A 84 -3.35 -2.80 -3.64
CA LEU A 84 -4.77 -2.84 -3.29
C LEU A 84 -5.11 -1.60 -2.47
N ALA A 85 -6.27 -1.02 -2.73
CA ALA A 85 -6.87 0.01 -1.88
C ALA A 85 -8.13 -0.54 -1.19
N ILE A 86 -8.52 0.05 -0.06
CA ILE A 86 -9.81 -0.25 0.60
C ILE A 86 -10.69 1.01 0.63
N GLY A 87 -11.98 0.86 0.31
CA GLY A 87 -12.98 1.92 0.43
C GLY A 87 -13.96 1.59 1.56
N LEU A 88 -13.81 2.23 2.72
CA LEU A 88 -14.52 1.82 3.93
C LEU A 88 -15.97 2.33 4.01
N GLU A 89 -16.31 3.42 3.33
CA GLU A 89 -17.70 3.90 3.26
C GLU A 89 -18.58 2.91 2.50
N ASP A 90 -18.17 2.52 1.29
CA ASP A 90 -18.90 1.54 0.48
C ASP A 90 -18.86 0.14 1.12
N TYR A 91 -17.73 -0.26 1.71
CA TYR A 91 -17.63 -1.54 2.44
C TYR A 91 -18.58 -1.61 3.63
N THR A 92 -18.67 -0.57 4.46
CA THR A 92 -19.56 -0.60 5.63
C THR A 92 -21.04 -0.57 5.23
N ALA A 93 -21.37 0.13 4.14
CA ALA A 93 -22.70 0.07 3.53
C ALA A 93 -23.04 -1.34 3.02
N ASP A 94 -22.11 -2.01 2.34
CA ASP A 94 -22.26 -3.39 1.85
C ASP A 94 -22.38 -4.41 3.00
N LEU A 95 -21.60 -4.22 4.07
CA LEU A 95 -21.64 -5.02 5.29
C LEU A 95 -22.92 -4.83 6.11
N GLY A 96 -23.61 -3.70 5.93
CA GLY A 96 -24.77 -3.32 6.74
C GLY A 96 -24.41 -2.82 8.15
N ALA A 97 -23.20 -2.29 8.33
CA ALA A 97 -22.72 -1.76 9.60
C ALA A 97 -22.52 -0.24 9.52
N PRO A 98 -22.79 0.52 10.59
CA PRO A 98 -22.43 1.94 10.63
C PRO A 98 -20.92 2.10 10.77
N ARG A 99 -20.36 3.08 10.07
CA ARG A 99 -18.98 3.51 10.23
C ARG A 99 -18.76 4.08 11.63
N THR A 100 -17.75 3.60 12.36
CA THR A 100 -17.41 4.10 13.70
C THR A 100 -16.02 4.74 13.74
N LYS A 101 -15.74 5.53 14.78
CA LYS A 101 -14.41 6.12 14.98
C LYS A 101 -13.40 5.06 15.43
N GLU A 102 -13.86 4.10 16.22
CA GLU A 102 -13.06 2.99 16.75
C GLU A 102 -12.69 1.99 15.65
N GLY A 103 -13.45 1.93 14.55
CA GLY A 103 -13.12 1.17 13.35
C GLY A 103 -13.20 -0.36 13.52
N HIS A 104 -13.77 -0.86 14.62
CA HIS A 104 -13.90 -2.29 14.91
C HIS A 104 -14.61 -3.05 13.79
N GLU A 105 -15.63 -2.45 13.17
CA GLU A 105 -16.39 -3.03 12.06
C GLU A 105 -15.57 -3.20 10.77
N THR A 106 -14.43 -2.51 10.67
CA THR A 106 -13.54 -2.54 9.51
C THR A 106 -12.18 -3.17 9.78
N PHE A 107 -11.90 -3.51 11.05
CA PHE A 107 -10.62 -4.07 11.45
C PHE A 107 -10.27 -5.35 10.70
N PHE A 108 -11.24 -6.27 10.54
CA PHE A 108 -11.05 -7.50 9.77
C PHE A 108 -10.73 -7.20 8.30
N ALA A 109 -11.50 -6.32 7.65
CA ALA A 109 -11.31 -5.97 6.24
C ALA A 109 -9.95 -5.33 5.98
N ARG A 110 -9.54 -4.36 6.82
CA ARG A 110 -8.22 -3.72 6.75
C ARG A 110 -7.10 -4.73 6.94
N SER A 111 -7.21 -5.60 7.96
CA SER A 111 -6.22 -6.65 8.24
C SER A 111 -6.12 -7.68 7.11
N GLN A 112 -7.25 -8.10 6.56
CA GLN A 112 -7.32 -9.05 5.45
C GLN A 112 -6.70 -8.45 4.18
N LEU A 113 -6.97 -7.18 3.88
CA LEU A 113 -6.37 -6.49 2.74
C LEU A 113 -4.85 -6.40 2.88
N VAL A 114 -4.34 -6.00 4.04
CA VAL A 114 -2.89 -5.94 4.26
C VAL A 114 -2.27 -7.32 4.04
N ASN A 115 -2.84 -8.39 4.61
CA ASN A 115 -2.30 -9.74 4.41
C ASN A 115 -2.34 -10.16 2.94
N ALA A 116 -3.44 -9.91 2.24
CA ALA A 116 -3.58 -10.20 0.81
C ALA A 116 -2.53 -9.47 -0.04
N ALA A 117 -2.39 -8.16 0.17
CA ALA A 117 -1.42 -7.35 -0.56
C ALA A 117 0.02 -7.80 -0.29
N ARG A 118 0.37 -8.06 0.98
CA ARG A 118 1.72 -8.53 1.34
C ARG A 118 2.01 -9.92 0.80
N ALA A 119 1.02 -10.82 0.79
CA ALA A 119 1.15 -12.16 0.23
C ALA A 119 1.35 -12.14 -1.30
N ALA A 120 0.72 -11.18 -2.00
CA ALA A 120 0.93 -10.96 -3.42
C ALA A 120 2.18 -10.11 -3.74
N GLY A 121 2.87 -9.57 -2.73
CA GLY A 121 4.07 -8.75 -2.91
C GLY A 121 3.81 -7.30 -3.32
N ILE A 122 2.58 -6.80 -3.14
CA ILE A 122 2.11 -5.49 -3.60
C ILE A 122 1.80 -4.53 -2.44
N GLN A 123 1.50 -3.27 -2.74
CA GLN A 123 1.27 -2.23 -1.72
C GLN A 123 -0.17 -2.24 -1.18
N PRO A 124 -0.39 -2.32 0.15
CA PRO A 124 -1.69 -2.02 0.75
C PRO A 124 -1.86 -0.51 0.98
N ILE A 125 -2.96 0.05 0.48
CA ILE A 125 -3.36 1.46 0.63
C ILE A 125 -4.66 1.55 1.41
N ASP A 126 -4.66 2.32 2.51
CA ASP A 126 -5.84 2.46 3.37
C ASP A 126 -6.87 3.45 2.78
N SER A 127 -8.05 3.47 3.38
CA SER A 127 -9.17 4.31 2.99
C SER A 127 -8.90 5.79 3.22
N VAL A 128 -9.80 6.63 2.71
CA VAL A 128 -9.82 8.07 2.97
C VAL A 128 -10.28 8.37 4.39
N PHE A 129 -9.87 9.53 4.91
CA PHE A 129 -10.44 10.14 6.11
C PHE A 129 -11.36 11.30 5.71
N SER A 130 -12.65 11.20 6.06
CA SER A 130 -13.71 12.08 5.57
C SER A 130 -13.77 13.44 6.27
N ASP A 131 -13.40 13.53 7.56
CA ASP A 131 -13.40 14.80 8.29
C ASP A 131 -12.17 15.63 7.92
N VAL A 132 -12.31 16.48 6.91
CA VAL A 132 -11.21 17.36 6.48
C VAL A 132 -10.88 18.45 7.50
N SER A 133 -11.66 18.64 8.56
CA SER A 133 -11.38 19.68 9.56
C SER A 133 -10.49 19.19 10.70
N ASP A 134 -10.47 17.88 10.97
CA ASP A 134 -9.80 17.30 12.12
C ASP A 134 -8.45 16.63 11.75
N MET A 135 -7.37 17.42 11.78
CA MET A 135 -6.03 16.94 11.43
C MET A 135 -5.37 16.11 12.53
N ASP A 136 -5.85 16.21 13.77
CA ASP A 136 -5.31 15.43 14.88
C ASP A 136 -5.91 14.02 14.85
N ALA A 137 -7.22 13.89 14.64
CA ALA A 137 -7.85 12.59 14.39
C ALA A 137 -7.30 11.93 13.12
N LEU A 138 -7.03 12.69 12.05
CA LEU A 138 -6.35 12.16 10.86
C LEU A 138 -4.99 11.54 11.22
N ARG A 139 -4.19 12.21 12.06
CA ARG A 139 -2.88 11.69 12.44
C ARG A 139 -3.00 10.36 13.18
N GLU A 140 -3.94 10.25 14.12
CA GLU A 140 -4.22 9.01 14.84
C GLU A 140 -4.62 7.88 13.87
N VAL A 141 -5.49 8.17 12.91
CA VAL A 141 -5.90 7.20 11.86
C VAL A 141 -4.71 6.77 11.00
N VAL A 142 -3.83 7.70 10.61
CA VAL A 142 -2.63 7.37 9.82
C VAL A 142 -1.67 6.49 10.61
N GLU A 143 -1.44 6.82 11.89
CA GLU A 143 -0.57 6.04 12.78
C GLU A 143 -1.13 4.61 12.99
N GLU A 144 -2.44 4.47 13.17
CA GLU A 144 -3.10 3.17 13.23
C GLU A 144 -2.92 2.40 11.92
N SER A 145 -3.15 3.05 10.76
CA SER A 145 -2.96 2.46 9.43
C SER A 145 -1.54 1.96 9.22
N LYS A 146 -0.53 2.78 9.57
CA LYS A 146 0.89 2.40 9.55
C LYS A 146 1.15 1.19 10.45
N SER A 147 0.52 1.13 11.63
CA SER A 147 0.69 0.02 12.58
C SER A 147 0.10 -1.30 12.08
N LEU A 148 -1.00 -1.25 11.34
CA LEU A 148 -1.59 -2.43 10.67
C LEU A 148 -0.74 -2.92 9.50
N GLY A 149 0.14 -2.06 8.97
CA GLY A 149 1.07 -2.39 7.89
C GLY A 149 0.68 -1.82 6.53
N PHE A 150 -0.18 -0.79 6.47
CA PHE A 150 -0.42 -0.01 5.26
C PHE A 150 0.81 0.82 4.86
N ASP A 151 1.01 1.02 3.55
CA ASP A 151 2.09 1.84 3.00
C ASP A 151 1.66 3.28 2.68
N GLY A 152 0.35 3.55 2.71
CA GLY A 152 -0.24 4.86 2.46
C GLY A 152 -1.74 4.81 2.66
N MET A 153 -2.42 5.91 2.35
CA MET A 153 -3.88 5.99 2.40
C MET A 153 -4.42 6.94 1.33
N GLY A 154 -5.72 6.86 1.05
CA GLY A 154 -6.42 7.83 0.22
C GLY A 154 -6.43 9.25 0.85
N CYS A 155 -6.21 10.28 0.02
CA CYS A 155 -6.20 11.68 0.45
C CYS A 155 -7.23 12.48 -0.38
N ILE A 156 -8.17 13.13 0.28
CA ILE A 156 -9.29 13.83 -0.37
C ILE A 156 -9.22 15.36 -0.27
N HIS A 157 -8.29 15.88 0.54
CA HIS A 157 -8.11 17.33 0.67
C HIS A 157 -6.63 17.71 0.82
N PRO A 158 -6.12 18.76 0.13
CA PRO A 158 -4.70 19.14 0.15
C PRO A 158 -4.07 19.31 1.55
N ARG A 159 -4.82 19.85 2.52
CA ARG A 159 -4.38 19.99 3.93
C ARG A 159 -3.98 18.67 4.60
N GLN A 160 -4.53 17.53 4.16
CA GLN A 160 -4.24 16.21 4.72
C GLN A 160 -2.85 15.71 4.30
N ILE A 161 -2.35 16.16 3.14
CA ILE A 161 -1.11 15.66 2.52
C ILE A 161 0.06 15.70 3.49
N LYS A 162 0.28 16.84 4.16
CA LYS A 162 1.40 17.00 5.08
C LYS A 162 1.32 16.02 6.25
N VAL A 163 0.15 15.92 6.88
CA VAL A 163 -0.08 15.05 8.04
C VAL A 163 0.10 13.57 7.66
N ILE A 164 -0.48 13.16 6.53
CA ILE A 164 -0.36 11.79 6.00
C ILE A 164 1.12 11.46 5.75
N HIS A 165 1.84 12.31 5.03
CA HIS A 165 3.26 12.07 4.71
C HIS A 165 4.13 11.99 5.98
N GLU A 166 3.93 12.91 6.93
CA GLU A 166 4.70 12.94 8.19
C GLU A 166 4.44 11.69 9.05
N ALA A 167 3.18 11.26 9.18
CA ALA A 167 2.82 10.14 10.04
C ALA A 167 3.19 8.78 9.43
N PHE A 168 3.11 8.60 8.10
CA PHE A 168 3.62 7.38 7.44
C PHE A 168 5.15 7.31 7.41
N ALA A 169 5.85 8.46 7.44
CA ALA A 169 7.31 8.47 7.45
C ALA A 169 7.88 7.81 8.73
N PRO A 170 9.07 7.19 8.65
CA PRO A 170 9.76 6.74 9.84
C PRO A 170 10.29 7.97 10.61
N SER A 171 10.09 7.95 11.93
CA SER A 171 10.64 8.93 12.85
C SER A 171 12.15 8.79 12.98
N GLU A 172 12.82 9.84 13.46
CA GLU A 172 14.27 9.81 13.71
C GLU A 172 14.66 8.66 14.65
N THR A 173 13.85 8.39 15.68
CA THR A 173 14.10 7.28 16.60
C THR A 173 13.99 5.90 15.95
N GLU A 174 13.02 5.72 15.04
CA GLU A 174 12.89 4.50 14.24
C GLU A 174 14.07 4.33 13.28
N ILE A 175 14.51 5.41 12.64
CA ILE A 175 15.65 5.42 11.72
C ILE A 175 16.93 5.04 12.46
N GLU A 176 17.25 5.69 13.59
CA GLU A 176 18.46 5.41 14.36
C GLU A 176 18.48 3.99 14.92
N LYS A 177 17.34 3.48 15.37
CA LYS A 177 17.22 2.08 15.79
C LYS A 177 17.45 1.12 14.62
N ALA A 178 16.88 1.42 13.45
CA ALA A 178 17.03 0.59 12.27
C ALA A 178 18.49 0.56 11.77
N LYS A 179 19.18 1.71 11.76
CA LYS A 179 20.60 1.82 11.43
C LYS A 179 21.46 0.91 12.31
N LYS A 180 21.27 0.96 13.63
CA LYS A 180 22.01 0.11 14.59
C LYS A 180 21.80 -1.39 14.35
N ILE A 181 20.57 -1.79 14.03
CA ILE A 181 20.24 -3.19 13.73
C ILE A 181 20.94 -3.65 12.44
N VAL A 182 20.90 -2.82 11.39
CA VAL A 182 21.53 -3.15 10.10
C VAL A 182 23.04 -3.25 10.23
N LEU A 183 23.69 -2.30 10.91
CA LEU A 183 25.14 -2.32 11.13
C LEU A 183 25.58 -3.53 11.95
N ALA A 184 24.87 -3.87 13.03
CA ALA A 184 25.17 -5.04 13.85
C ALA A 184 25.05 -6.34 13.06
N PHE A 185 24.05 -6.43 12.16
CA PHE A 185 23.90 -7.60 11.29
C PHE A 185 25.00 -7.69 10.24
N ASP A 186 25.38 -6.59 9.61
CA ASP A 186 26.46 -6.56 8.61
C ASP A 186 27.81 -6.99 9.24
N GLU A 187 28.11 -6.52 10.46
CA GLU A 187 29.30 -6.94 11.22
C GLU A 187 29.28 -8.43 11.56
N ALA A 188 28.13 -8.96 11.97
CA ALA A 188 27.96 -10.37 12.28
C ALA A 188 28.09 -11.25 11.04
N ALA A 189 27.49 -10.84 9.92
CA ALA A 189 27.59 -11.53 8.64
C ALA A 189 29.04 -11.58 8.14
N ALA A 190 29.81 -10.49 8.30
CA ALA A 190 31.24 -10.46 7.98
C ALA A 190 32.08 -11.44 8.83
N ARG A 191 31.60 -11.82 10.01
CA ARG A 191 32.19 -12.86 10.89
C ARG A 191 31.63 -14.26 10.67
N GLY A 192 30.71 -14.44 9.71
CA GLY A 192 30.04 -15.72 9.46
C GLY A 192 28.98 -16.10 10.50
N LEU A 193 28.47 -15.14 11.28
CA LEU A 193 27.44 -15.35 12.30
C LEU A 193 26.05 -15.03 11.72
N GLY A 194 25.10 -15.96 11.88
CA GLY A 194 23.72 -15.78 11.40
C GLY A 194 22.79 -15.02 12.35
N VAL A 195 23.22 -14.79 13.60
CA VAL A 195 22.45 -14.13 14.65
C VAL A 195 23.40 -13.28 15.50
N VAL A 196 22.96 -12.09 15.91
CA VAL A 196 23.75 -11.17 16.75
C VAL A 196 22.92 -10.61 17.89
N SER A 197 23.54 -10.36 19.04
CA SER A 197 22.89 -9.69 20.17
C SER A 197 23.21 -8.20 20.14
N LEU A 198 22.19 -7.34 20.18
CA LEU A 198 22.34 -5.90 20.39
C LEU A 198 21.73 -5.54 21.75
N GLY A 199 22.60 -5.34 22.75
CA GLY A 199 22.17 -5.25 24.15
C GLY A 199 21.62 -6.58 24.65
N SER A 200 20.40 -6.58 25.20
CA SER A 200 19.71 -7.77 25.69
C SER A 200 18.83 -8.48 24.63
N LYS A 201 18.78 -7.96 23.40
CA LYS A 201 17.87 -8.47 22.36
C LYS A 201 18.64 -9.20 21.27
N MET A 202 18.11 -10.35 20.87
CA MET A 202 18.57 -11.10 19.71
C MET A 202 18.08 -10.42 18.43
N ILE A 203 18.98 -10.28 17.46
CA ILE A 203 18.70 -9.81 16.11
C ILE A 203 18.75 -11.04 15.20
N ASP A 204 17.58 -11.39 14.67
CA ASP A 204 17.38 -12.46 13.70
C ASP A 204 17.02 -11.87 12.31
N PRO A 205 16.99 -12.69 11.23
CA PRO A 205 16.72 -12.19 9.89
C PRO A 205 15.39 -11.41 9.74
N PRO A 206 14.27 -11.78 10.39
CA PRO A 206 13.05 -10.97 10.37
C PRO A 206 13.21 -9.56 10.97
N VAL A 207 13.91 -9.42 12.10
CA VAL A 207 14.18 -8.11 12.71
C VAL A 207 15.03 -7.23 11.78
N VAL A 208 16.03 -7.83 11.13
CA VAL A 208 16.88 -7.14 10.14
C VAL A 208 16.08 -6.70 8.93
N LYS A 209 15.25 -7.57 8.36
CA LYS A 209 14.41 -7.25 7.19
C LYS A 209 13.49 -6.06 7.48
N ARG A 210 12.93 -5.97 8.68
CA ARG A 210 12.13 -4.82 9.12
C ARG A 210 12.97 -3.54 9.19
N ALA A 211 14.15 -3.61 9.80
CA ALA A 211 15.07 -2.48 9.89
C ALA A 211 15.54 -1.98 8.52
N GLN A 212 15.88 -2.89 7.61
CA GLN A 212 16.23 -2.56 6.22
C GLN A 212 15.09 -1.85 5.50
N ARG A 213 13.84 -2.29 5.68
CA ARG A 213 12.66 -1.62 5.13
C ARG A 213 12.54 -0.18 5.64
N THR A 214 12.72 0.04 6.95
CA THR A 214 12.72 1.39 7.55
C THR A 214 13.81 2.28 6.98
N VAL A 215 15.04 1.76 6.83
CA VAL A 215 16.17 2.49 6.22
C VAL A 215 15.88 2.84 4.77
N HIS A 216 15.42 1.88 3.95
CA HIS A 216 15.07 2.13 2.55
C HIS A 216 13.97 3.19 2.41
N LEU A 217 12.93 3.13 3.26
CA LEU A 217 11.88 4.13 3.27
C LEU A 217 12.42 5.52 3.64
N ALA A 218 13.28 5.61 4.66
CA ALA A 218 13.89 6.88 5.05
C ALA A 218 14.74 7.49 3.93
N ILE A 219 15.50 6.67 3.19
CA ILE A 219 16.28 7.10 2.02
C ILE A 219 15.35 7.63 0.92
N ASN A 220 14.29 6.88 0.59
CA ASN A 220 13.34 7.27 -0.46
C ASN A 220 12.61 8.57 -0.15
N LEU A 221 12.39 8.86 1.14
CA LEU A 221 11.78 10.09 1.62
C LEU A 221 12.80 11.23 1.86
N GLY A 222 14.08 11.04 1.54
CA GLY A 222 15.13 12.04 1.74
C GLY A 222 15.46 12.33 3.21
N LYS A 223 15.03 11.47 4.14
CA LYS A 223 15.30 11.57 5.59
C LYS A 223 16.62 10.93 6.02
N LEU A 224 17.23 10.15 5.13
CA LEU A 224 18.51 9.49 5.36
C LEU A 224 19.34 9.50 4.07
N SER A 225 20.64 9.78 4.19
CA SER A 225 21.57 9.75 3.06
C SER A 225 21.68 8.34 2.48
N LYS A 226 21.89 8.21 1.16
CA LYS A 226 22.20 6.91 0.53
C LYS A 226 23.55 6.34 1.02
N THR A 227 24.46 7.22 1.42
CA THR A 227 25.80 6.90 1.94
C THR A 227 25.84 6.87 3.46
N TRP A 228 24.71 6.75 4.16
CA TRP A 228 24.64 6.83 5.62
C TRP A 228 25.57 5.86 6.37
N LYS A 229 25.95 4.74 5.74
CA LYS A 229 26.89 3.76 6.31
C LYS A 229 28.34 4.25 6.31
N GLU A 230 28.69 5.17 5.43
CA GLU A 230 30.03 5.78 5.33
C GLU A 230 30.18 6.98 6.27
N GLU A 231 29.06 7.54 6.72
CA GLU A 231 28.98 8.71 7.62
C GLU A 231 28.99 8.33 9.11
N THR A 232 29.03 7.02 9.43
CA THR A 232 29.01 6.47 10.80
C THR A 232 30.37 5.93 11.20
#